data_AF-R6CHP9-F1
#
_entry.id   AF-R6CHP9-F1
#
_cell.length_a   1.000
_cell.length_b   1.000
_cell.length_c   1.000
_cell.angle_alpha   90.00
_cell.angle_beta   90.00
_cell.angle_gamma   90.00
#
_symmetry.space_group_name_H-M   'P 1'
#
loop_
_entity.id
_entity.type
_entity.pdbx_description
1 polymer ?
#
loop_
_entity_poly.entity_id
_entity_poly.type
_entity_poly.pdbx_seq_one_letter_code
_entity_poly.pdbx_strand_id
1 'polypeptide(L)'
;MENNIDFQVDETLEKCILSTPRKSFFLFAGAGSGKTYSLVLLLKKTHNSIGKKLLLQGKNVAVITFTNAATDEIINRLDYSPIFHISTIHSFVWDVIKHYQADIKNCIVFILKKI
;
A
#
# COMPACT_ATOMS: atom_id res chain seq x y z
N MET A 1 27.72 0.55 -15.22
CA MET A 1 28.13 0.15 -13.86
C MET A 1 27.07 0.66 -12.89
N GLU A 2 25.90 0.05 -12.92
CA GLU A 2 24.93 0.08 -11.82
C GLU A 2 24.93 -1.35 -11.25
N ASN A 3 24.31 -1.61 -10.10
CA ASN A 3 23.98 -2.96 -9.60
C ASN A 3 24.93 -3.58 -8.54
N ASN A 4 25.06 -2.94 -7.37
CA ASN A 4 25.36 -3.70 -6.14
C ASN A 4 24.56 -3.16 -4.94
N ILE A 5 24.50 -1.83 -4.81
CA ILE A 5 23.78 -1.17 -3.70
C ILE A 5 22.26 -1.35 -3.81
N ASP A 6 21.68 -1.16 -5.01
CA ASP A 6 20.22 -1.25 -5.18
C ASP A 6 19.68 -2.66 -4.95
N PHE A 7 20.44 -3.69 -5.36
CA PHE A 7 20.09 -5.09 -5.11
C PHE A 7 20.04 -5.38 -3.61
N GLN A 8 20.98 -4.81 -2.84
CA GLN A 8 21.01 -4.93 -1.39
C GLN A 8 19.81 -4.24 -0.73
N VAL A 9 19.35 -3.11 -1.27
CA VAL A 9 18.14 -2.42 -0.79
C VAL A 9 16.90 -3.26 -1.03
N ASP A 10 16.69 -3.74 -2.25
CA ASP A 10 15.49 -4.52 -2.60
C ASP A 10 15.40 -5.83 -1.80
N GLU A 11 16.53 -6.49 -1.52
CA GLU A 11 16.59 -7.66 -0.65
C GLU A 11 16.23 -7.31 0.81
N THR A 12 16.67 -6.14 1.28
CA THR A 12 16.36 -5.66 2.63
C THR A 12 14.86 -5.36 2.79
N LEU A 13 14.25 -4.72 1.79
CA LEU A 13 12.82 -4.44 1.76
C LEU A 13 12.00 -5.73 1.80
N GLU A 14 12.40 -6.73 1.02
CA GLU A 14 11.76 -8.05 1.01
C GLU A 14 11.87 -8.75 2.37
N LYS A 15 13.05 -8.74 3.00
CA LYS A 15 13.24 -9.28 4.36
C LYS A 15 12.32 -8.62 5.39
N CYS A 16 12.10 -7.31 5.29
CA CYS A 16 11.17 -6.59 6.17
C CYS A 16 9.73 -7.11 6.04
N ILE A 17 9.25 -7.34 4.81
CA ILE A 17 7.88 -7.80 4.54
C ILE A 17 7.68 -9.29 4.90
N LEU A 18 8.70 -10.13 4.68
CA LEU A 18 8.62 -11.58 4.91
C LEU A 18 8.92 -11.99 6.36
N SER A 19 9.53 -11.11 7.15
CA SER A 19 9.79 -11.36 8.57
C SER A 19 8.50 -11.59 9.37
N THR A 20 8.60 -12.40 10.43
CA THR A 20 7.51 -12.65 11.39
C THR A 20 8.01 -12.30 12.80
N PRO A 21 7.50 -11.23 13.44
CA PRO A 21 6.54 -10.26 12.92
C PRO A 21 7.14 -9.41 11.78
N ARG A 22 6.28 -8.83 10.94
CA ARG A 22 6.72 -7.94 9.86
C ARG A 22 7.39 -6.70 10.43
N LYS A 23 8.41 -6.19 9.74
CA LYS A 23 9.14 -4.98 10.15
C LYS A 23 8.73 -3.79 9.29
N SER A 24 8.32 -2.71 9.96
CA SER A 24 8.13 -1.41 9.32
C SER A 24 9.47 -0.83 8.88
N PHE A 25 9.48 -0.09 7.77
CA PHE A 25 10.68 0.56 7.24
C PHE A 25 10.34 1.91 6.61
N PHE A 26 11.36 2.73 6.43
CA PHE A 26 11.30 3.97 5.67
C PHE A 26 12.44 3.97 4.64
N LEU A 27 12.14 4.35 3.40
CA LEU A 27 13.12 4.38 2.32
C LEU A 27 13.53 5.83 2.03
N PHE A 28 14.73 6.21 2.46
CA PHE A 28 15.36 7.47 2.07
C PHE A 28 15.97 7.32 0.68
N ALA A 29 15.56 8.14 -0.27
CA ALA A 29 16.20 8.15 -1.59
C ALA A 29 16.00 9.48 -2.32
N GLY A 30 17.04 9.94 -3.01
CA GLY A 30 17.04 11.19 -3.78
C GLY A 30 16.05 11.19 -4.96
N ALA A 31 15.88 12.32 -5.63
CA ALA A 31 15.11 12.35 -6.89
C ALA A 31 15.75 11.40 -7.92
N GLY A 32 14.94 10.73 -8.75
CA GLY A 32 15.43 9.82 -9.80
C GLY A 32 16.00 8.46 -9.33
N SER A 33 16.18 8.24 -8.04
CA SER A 33 16.74 7.01 -7.44
C SER A 33 15.92 5.71 -7.59
N GLY A 34 14.85 5.71 -8.40
CA GLY A 34 14.08 4.48 -8.63
C GLY A 34 13.13 4.05 -7.50
N LYS A 35 12.77 4.91 -6.54
CA LYS A 35 11.81 4.57 -5.45
C LYS A 35 10.54 3.84 -5.92
N THR A 36 9.90 4.35 -6.97
CA THR A 36 8.69 3.74 -7.55
C THR A 36 9.00 2.37 -8.16
N TYR A 37 10.18 2.19 -8.75
CA TYR A 37 10.63 0.90 -9.29
C TYR A 37 10.83 -0.12 -8.16
N SER A 38 11.56 0.22 -7.10
CA SER A 38 11.75 -0.66 -5.93
C SER A 38 10.42 -1.01 -5.27
N LEU A 39 9.47 -0.06 -5.16
CA LEU A 39 8.12 -0.34 -4.65
C LEU A 39 7.38 -1.38 -5.51
N VAL A 40 7.37 -1.20 -6.84
CA VAL A 40 6.72 -2.14 -7.76
C VAL A 40 7.37 -3.53 -7.67
N LEU A 41 8.71 -3.60 -7.61
CA LEU A 41 9.42 -4.87 -7.47
C LEU A 41 9.07 -5.57 -6.14
N LEU A 42 9.01 -4.83 -5.04
CA LEU A 42 8.60 -5.35 -3.73
C LEU A 42 7.17 -5.88 -3.76
N LEU A 43 6.25 -5.20 -4.44
CA LEU A 43 4.86 -5.65 -4.58
C LEU A 43 4.80 -6.94 -5.41
N LYS A 44 5.53 -7.04 -6.53
CA LYS A 44 5.62 -8.28 -7.33
C LYS A 44 6.17 -9.46 -6.51
N LYS A 45 7.22 -9.23 -5.72
CA LYS A 45 7.76 -10.24 -4.79
C LYS A 45 6.75 -10.63 -3.71
N THR A 46 6.06 -9.65 -3.12
CA THR A 46 5.02 -9.89 -2.12
C THR A 46 3.87 -10.74 -2.68
N HIS A 47 3.42 -10.44 -3.90
CA HIS A 47 2.42 -11.21 -4.62
C HIS A 47 2.83 -12.69 -4.74
N ASN A 48 4.07 -12.93 -5.20
CA ASN A 48 4.57 -14.28 -5.46
C ASN A 48 4.84 -15.07 -4.17
N SER A 49 5.38 -14.40 -3.13
CA SER A 49 5.80 -15.07 -1.90
C SER A 49 4.65 -15.34 -0.93
N ILE A 50 3.78 -14.35 -0.70
CA ILE A 50 2.72 -14.46 0.32
C ILE A 50 1.32 -14.13 -0.21
N GLY A 51 1.19 -13.76 -1.48
CA GLY A 51 -0.08 -13.26 -2.01
C GLY A 51 -1.20 -14.28 -1.98
N LYS A 52 -0.93 -15.53 -2.36
CA LYS A 52 -1.91 -16.63 -2.26
C LYS A 52 -2.41 -16.82 -0.82
N LYS A 53 -1.51 -16.75 0.16
CA LYS A 53 -1.86 -16.89 1.59
C LYS A 53 -2.76 -15.73 2.05
N LEU A 54 -2.47 -14.50 1.62
CA LEU A 54 -3.27 -13.33 1.96
C LEU A 54 -4.68 -13.43 1.38
N LEU A 55 -4.80 -13.80 0.10
CA LEU A 55 -6.09 -13.99 -0.57
C LEU A 55 -6.94 -15.07 0.11
N LEU A 56 -6.34 -16.21 0.46
CA LEU A 56 -7.03 -17.29 1.22
C LEU A 56 -7.52 -16.84 2.60
N GLN A 57 -6.89 -15.81 3.18
CA GLN A 57 -7.29 -15.21 4.45
C GLN A 57 -8.25 -14.03 4.29
N GLY A 58 -8.69 -13.70 3.06
CA GLY A 58 -9.50 -12.53 2.77
C GLY A 58 -8.77 -11.21 3.06
N LYS A 59 -7.44 -11.19 2.95
CA LYS A 59 -6.60 -10.01 3.23
C LYS A 59 -6.03 -9.44 1.95
N ASN A 60 -6.04 -8.11 1.87
CA ASN A 60 -5.42 -7.34 0.79
C ASN A 60 -4.24 -6.51 1.32
N VAL A 61 -3.37 -6.08 0.40
CA VAL A 61 -2.29 -5.14 0.66
C VAL A 61 -2.71 -3.76 0.15
N ALA A 62 -2.86 -2.80 1.06
CA ALA A 62 -3.16 -1.41 0.70
C ALA A 62 -1.90 -0.68 0.24
N VAL A 63 -1.97 -0.05 -0.94
CA VAL A 63 -0.90 0.78 -1.52
C VAL A 63 -1.46 2.20 -1.68
N ILE A 64 -1.03 3.10 -0.81
CA ILE A 64 -1.60 4.45 -0.72
C ILE A 64 -0.64 5.45 -1.38
N THR A 65 -1.16 6.25 -2.30
CA THR A 65 -0.43 7.31 -2.99
C THR A 65 -1.01 8.69 -2.70
N PHE A 66 -0.27 9.74 -3.09
CA PHE A 66 -0.74 11.12 -2.95
C PHE A 66 -1.66 11.56 -4.10
N THR A 67 -1.42 11.06 -5.32
CA THR A 67 -2.16 11.48 -6.53
C THR A 67 -2.71 10.29 -7.29
N ASN A 68 -3.79 10.51 -8.04
CA ASN A 68 -4.38 9.51 -8.94
C ASN A 68 -3.38 9.10 -10.03
N ALA A 69 -2.61 10.04 -10.59
CA ALA A 69 -1.57 9.72 -11.57
C ALA A 69 -0.53 8.72 -11.03
N ALA A 70 -0.15 8.82 -9.74
CA ALA A 70 0.73 7.84 -9.11
C ALA A 70 0.04 6.50 -8.84
N THR A 71 -1.27 6.50 -8.54
CA THR A 71 -2.09 5.27 -8.47
C THR A 71 -2.06 4.54 -9.81
N ASP A 72 -2.38 5.25 -10.89
CA ASP A 72 -2.46 4.71 -12.25
C ASP A 72 -1.10 4.17 -12.71
N GLU A 73 -0.02 4.89 -12.43
CA GLU A 73 1.35 4.45 -12.73
C GLU A 73 1.69 3.12 -12.04
N ILE A 74 1.30 2.93 -10.78
CA ILE A 74 1.55 1.68 -10.04
C ILE A 74 0.65 0.56 -10.58
N ILE A 75 -0.62 0.84 -10.86
CA ILE A 75 -1.57 -0.15 -11.45
C ILE A 75 -1.02 -0.68 -12.77
N ASN A 76 -0.61 0.22 -13.67
CA ASN A 76 -0.10 -0.12 -14.99
C ASN A 76 1.16 -1.00 -14.91
N ARG A 77 2.04 -0.78 -13.92
CA ARG A 77 3.27 -1.56 -13.74
C ARG A 77 3.07 -2.94 -13.09
N LEU A 78 1.92 -3.17 -12.45
CA LEU A 78 1.59 -4.40 -11.72
C LEU A 78 0.66 -5.34 -12.50
N ASP A 79 0.27 -4.99 -13.73
CA ASP A 79 -0.62 -5.79 -14.59
C ASP A 79 -1.96 -6.16 -13.92
N TYR A 80 -2.44 -5.30 -13.01
CA TYR A 80 -3.65 -5.47 -12.18
C TYR A 80 -3.70 -6.80 -11.38
N SER A 81 -3.68 -6.72 -10.05
CA SER A 81 -3.81 -7.90 -9.19
C SER A 81 -4.77 -7.65 -8.02
N PRO A 82 -5.73 -8.58 -7.78
CA PRO A 82 -6.81 -8.36 -6.80
C PRO A 82 -6.35 -8.33 -5.34
N ILE A 83 -5.10 -8.75 -5.06
CA ILE A 83 -4.49 -8.62 -3.73
C ILE A 83 -4.16 -7.16 -3.40
N PHE A 84 -3.90 -6.31 -4.39
CA PHE A 84 -3.50 -4.93 -4.15
C PHE A 84 -4.71 -3.99 -4.22
N HIS A 85 -4.94 -3.26 -3.14
CA HIS A 85 -5.86 -2.12 -3.15
C HIS A 85 -5.03 -0.85 -3.30
N ILE A 86 -4.95 -0.32 -4.53
CA ILE A 86 -4.12 0.82 -4.88
C ILE A 86 -5.02 2.04 -5.01
N SER A 87 -4.78 3.07 -4.20
CA SER A 87 -5.65 4.24 -4.16
C SER A 87 -4.92 5.47 -3.62
N THR A 88 -5.52 6.65 -3.77
CA THR A 88 -5.12 7.78 -2.93
C THR A 88 -5.58 7.57 -1.48
N ILE A 89 -5.04 8.35 -0.54
CA ILE A 89 -5.50 8.31 0.86
C ILE A 89 -6.98 8.69 0.98
N HIS A 90 -7.46 9.64 0.17
CA HIS A 90 -8.86 10.08 0.20
C HIS A 90 -9.79 8.96 -0.28
N SER A 91 -9.46 8.32 -1.40
CA SER A 91 -10.20 7.17 -1.92
C SER A 91 -10.21 6.00 -0.93
N PHE A 92 -9.06 5.71 -0.30
CA PHE A 92 -8.95 4.67 0.73
C PHE A 92 -9.89 4.92 1.91
N VAL A 93 -9.81 6.13 2.49
CA VAL A 93 -10.64 6.51 3.64
C VAL A 93 -12.12 6.49 3.25
N TRP A 94 -12.47 7.01 2.08
CA TRP A 94 -13.84 6.98 1.59
C TRP A 94 -14.39 5.55 1.48
N ASP A 95 -13.62 4.61 0.93
CA ASP A 95 -14.04 3.21 0.82
C ASP A 95 -14.30 2.54 2.17
N VAL A 96 -13.58 2.94 3.22
CA VAL A 96 -13.81 2.49 4.59
C VAL A 96 -15.10 3.07 5.17
N ILE A 97 -15.38 4.36 4.96
CA ILE A 97 -16.46 5.08 5.67
C ILE A 97 -17.76 5.23 4.89
N LYS A 98 -17.77 5.00 3.56
CA LYS A 98 -18.91 5.30 2.68
C LYS A 98 -20.20 4.56 3.03
N HIS A 99 -20.11 3.40 3.68
CA HIS A 99 -21.29 2.62 4.09
C HIS A 99 -21.84 3.04 5.47
N TYR A 100 -21.09 3.83 6.23
CA TYR A 100 -21.43 4.22 7.61
C TYR A 100 -21.98 5.65 7.71
N GLN A 101 -22.46 6.24 6.61
CA GLN A 101 -22.85 7.65 6.57
C GLN A 101 -23.99 7.99 7.55
N ALA A 102 -24.94 7.08 7.75
CA ALA A 102 -26.00 7.27 8.73
C ALA A 102 -25.46 7.28 10.16
N ASP A 103 -24.60 6.32 10.50
CA ASP A 103 -24.00 6.20 11.83
C ASP A 103 -23.09 7.38 12.14
N ILE A 104 -22.26 7.81 11.17
CA ILE A 104 -21.40 8.99 11.29
C ILE A 104 -22.24 10.24 11.54
N LYS A 105 -23.33 10.46 10.80
CA LYS A 105 -24.24 11.59 11.01
C LYS A 105 -24.86 11.56 12.40
N ASN A 106 -25.37 10.40 12.83
CA ASN A 106 -25.96 10.23 14.16
C ASN A 106 -24.95 10.51 15.28
N CYS A 107 -23.71 10.02 15.12
CA CYS A 107 -22.62 10.28 16.05
C CYS A 107 -22.30 11.77 16.16
N ILE A 108 -22.20 12.49 15.03
CA ILE A 108 -21.96 13.93 15.00
C ILE A 108 -23.09 14.69 15.70
N VAL A 109 -24.36 14.38 15.40
CA VAL A 109 -25.51 15.01 16.06
C VAL A 109 -25.50 14.76 17.56
N PHE A 110 -25.16 13.54 17.99
CA PHE A 110 -25.05 13.20 19.40
C PHE A 110 -23.96 14.00 20.10
N ILE A 111 -22.78 14.13 19.49
CA ILE A 111 -21.65 14.92 20.02
C ILE A 111 -22.05 16.40 20.14
N LEU A 112 -22.64 16.98 19.09
CA LEU A 112 -23.02 18.39 19.07
C LEU A 112 -24.12 18.74 20.08
N LYS A 113 -25.01 17.80 20.42
CA LYS A 113 -26.03 18.00 21.48
C LYS A 113 -25.45 18.00 22.91
N LYS A 114 -24.19 17.61 23.06
CA LYS A 114 -23.49 17.48 24.35
C LYS A 114 -22.56 18.65 24.64
N ILE A 115 -22.38 19.54 23.66
CA ILE A 115 -21.65 20.82 23.74
C ILE A 115 -22.69 21.91 23.96
#